data_AF-A0A3D2N4Z9-F1
#
_entry.id   AF-A0A3D2N4Z9-F1
#
_cell.length_a   1.000
_cell.length_b   1.000
_cell.length_c   1.000
_cell.angle_alpha   90.00
_cell.angle_beta   90.00
_cell.angle_gamma   90.00
#
_symmetry.space_group_name_H-M   'P 1'
#
loop_
_entity.id
_entity.type
_entity.pdbx_description
1 polymer ?
#
loop_
_entity_poly.entity_id
_entity_poly.type
_entity_poly.pdbx_seq_one_letter_code
_entity_poly.pdbx_strand_id
1 'polypeptide(L)' 'MIEGMDYCVRYVDLPRKVHGMTVLDENGFYNVYINRLLSKEMQRDAYDHELEHIRRDDFSKQDLPLEVVENI' A
#
# COMPACT_ATOMS: atom_id res chain seq x y z
N MET A 1 6.01 -17.36 -1.23
CA MET A 1 5.15 -16.72 -2.26
C MET A 1 3.74 -16.79 -1.73
N ILE A 2 2.96 -15.70 -1.80
CA ILE A 2 1.56 -15.70 -1.34
C ILE A 2 0.78 -16.36 -2.49
N GLU A 3 0.45 -17.64 -2.34
CA GLU A 3 -0.34 -18.37 -3.35
C GLU A 3 -1.80 -17.94 -3.27
N GLY A 4 -2.37 -17.43 -4.37
CA GLY A 4 -3.80 -17.18 -4.53
C GLY A 4 -4.28 -15.74 -4.40
N MET A 5 -3.40 -14.75 -4.17
CA MET A 5 -3.76 -13.32 -4.23
C MET A 5 -3.02 -12.63 -5.39
N ASP A 6 -3.78 -12.17 -6.38
CA ASP A 6 -3.25 -11.41 -7.49
C ASP A 6 -3.19 -9.91 -7.12
N TYR A 7 -2.04 -9.29 -7.35
CA TYR A 7 -1.85 -7.86 -7.11
C TYR A 7 -0.99 -7.20 -8.18
N CYS A 8 -1.16 -5.89 -8.36
CA CYS A 8 -0.25 -5.07 -9.16
C CYS A 8 0.25 -3.87 -8.37
N VAL A 9 1.45 -3.40 -8.73
CA VAL A 9 2.08 -2.23 -8.10
C VAL A 9 2.28 -1.15 -9.15
N ARG A 10 1.86 0.08 -8.82
CA ARG A 10 1.92 1.23 -9.73
C ARG A 10 2.57 2.41 -9.03
N TYR A 11 3.59 2.98 -9.66
CA TYR A 11 4.24 4.20 -9.19
C TYR A 11 3.55 5.41 -9.82
N VAL A 12 2.81 6.18 -9.02
CA VAL A 12 1.99 7.32 -9.49
C VAL A 12 2.31 8.58 -8.68
N ASP A 13 1.92 9.75 -9.19
CA ASP A 13 2.01 10.98 -8.39
C ASP A 13 0.87 10.96 -7.38
N LEU A 14 1.23 10.86 -6.10
CA LEU A 14 0.29 11.04 -5.00
C LEU A 14 0.63 12.35 -4.29
N PRO A 15 -0.33 12.94 -3.55
CA PRO A 15 -0.01 14.02 -2.62
C PRO A 15 1.20 13.64 -1.77
N ARG A 16 2.13 14.57 -1.52
CA ARG A 16 3.43 14.26 -0.88
C ARG A 16 3.33 13.56 0.49
N LYS A 17 2.20 13.74 1.18
CA LYS A 17 1.86 13.14 2.47
C LYS A 17 1.35 11.69 2.38
N VAL A 18 1.19 11.18 1.18
CA VAL A 18 0.70 9.83 0.93
C VAL A 18 1.86 9.05 0.35
N HIS A 19 2.32 8.03 1.08
CA HIS A 19 3.45 7.22 0.66
C HIS A 19 3.02 6.04 -0.21
N GLY A 20 1.92 5.41 0.15
CA GLY A 20 1.30 4.33 -0.60
C GLY A 20 -0.18 4.20 -0.29
N MET A 21 -0.86 3.37 -1.06
CA MET A 21 -2.25 2.99 -0.83
C MET A 21 -2.55 1.65 -1.52
N THR A 22 -3.20 0.75 -0.79
CA THR A 22 -3.74 -0.51 -1.33
C THR A 22 -5.25 -0.42 -1.51
N VAL A 23 -5.73 -0.84 -2.68
CA VAL A 23 -7.15 -0.92 -3.02
C VAL A 23 -7.49 -2.32 -3.49
N LEU A 24 -8.42 -2.98 -2.80
CA LEU A 24 -9.01 -4.24 -3.25
C LEU A 24 -10.17 -3.94 -4.21
N ASP A 25 -10.15 -4.52 -5.40
CA ASP A 25 -11.27 -4.42 -6.33
C ASP A 25 -12.38 -5.45 -6.03
N GLU A 26 -13.51 -5.32 -6.74
CA GLU A 26 -14.67 -6.21 -6.58
C GLU A 26 -14.38 -7.68 -6.97
N ASN A 27 -13.27 -7.94 -7.69
CA ASN A 27 -12.86 -9.26 -8.14
C ASN A 27 -11.84 -9.92 -7.21
N GLY A 28 -11.44 -9.27 -6.11
CA GLY A 28 -10.42 -9.79 -5.21
C GLY A 28 -8.99 -9.51 -5.67
N PHE A 29 -8.78 -8.56 -6.59
CA PHE A 29 -7.46 -8.16 -7.09
C PHE A 29 -6.95 -6.91 -6.38
N TYR A 30 -5.73 -6.98 -5.83
CA TYR A 30 -5.13 -5.86 -5.10
C TYR A 30 -4.39 -4.88 -6.02
N ASN A 31 -4.69 -3.60 -5.87
CA ASN A 31 -4.02 -2.51 -6.56
C ASN A 31 -3.21 -1.70 -5.55
N VAL A 32 -1.89 -1.84 -5.61
CA VAL A 32 -0.94 -1.11 -4.76
C VAL A 32 -0.42 0.11 -5.51
N TYR A 33 -0.60 1.28 -4.94
CA TYR A 33 -0.10 2.54 -5.46
C TYR A 33 1.02 3.05 -4.57
N ILE A 34 2.17 3.38 -5.15
CA ILE A 34 3.32 3.93 -4.44
C ILE A 34 3.61 5.33 -4.99
N ASN A 35 3.88 6.28 -4.10
CA ASN A 35 4.15 7.65 -4.51
C ASN A 35 5.52 7.77 -5.19
N ARG A 36 5.52 8.05 -6.49
CA ARG A 36 6.76 8.15 -7.28
C ARG A 36 7.61 9.37 -6.90
N LEU A 37 7.03 10.36 -6.22
CA LEU A 37 7.72 11.58 -5.81
C LEU A 37 8.64 11.37 -4.61
N LEU A 38 8.54 10.22 -3.93
CA LEU A 38 9.39 9.87 -2.80
C LEU A 38 10.77 9.38 -3.22
N SER A 39 11.70 9.35 -2.27
CA SER A 39 13.00 8.71 -2.47
C SER A 39 12.84 7.21 -2.72
N LYS A 40 13.82 6.57 -3.36
CA LYS A 40 13.79 5.11 -3.61
C LYS A 40 13.67 4.28 -2.32
N GLU A 41 14.25 4.77 -1.23
CA GLU A 41 14.17 4.13 0.09
C GLU A 41 12.75 4.21 0.63
N MET A 42 12.15 5.41 0.66
CA MET A 42 10.77 5.60 1.10
C MET A 42 9.76 4.86 0.22
N GLN A 43 10.02 4.75 -1.09
CA GLN A 43 9.20 3.94 -2.00
C GLN A 43 9.26 2.45 -1.64
N ARG A 44 10.43 1.96 -1.24
CA ARG A 44 10.62 0.58 -0.80
C ARG A 44 9.91 0.33 0.53
N ASP A 45 10.04 1.26 1.48
CA ASP A 45 9.36 1.16 2.77
C ASP A 45 7.84 1.17 2.60
N ALA A 46 7.32 2.04 1.73
CA ALA A 46 5.91 2.07 1.37
C ALA A 46 5.47 0.75 0.71
N TYR A 47 6.25 0.21 -0.21
CA TYR A 47 5.95 -1.06 -0.85
C TYR A 47 5.89 -2.22 0.14
N ASP A 48 6.88 -2.33 1.03
CA ASP A 48 6.92 -3.39 2.04
C ASP A 48 5.75 -3.25 3.03
N HIS A 49 5.36 -2.02 3.39
CA HIS A 49 4.19 -1.72 4.20
C HIS A 49 2.87 -2.16 3.54
N GLU A 50 2.64 -1.76 2.29
CA GLU A 50 1.41 -2.12 1.57
C GLU A 50 1.28 -3.63 1.34
N LEU A 51 2.41 -4.33 1.11
CA LEU A 51 2.40 -5.79 1.01
C LEU A 51 2.14 -6.48 2.35
N GLU A 52 2.55 -5.89 3.46
CA GLU A 52 2.23 -6.40 4.79
C GLU A 52 0.72 -6.37 5.06
N HIS A 53 0.04 -5.30 4.63
CA HIS A 53 -1.43 -5.21 4.69
C HIS A 53 -2.11 -6.33 3.91
N ILE A 54 -1.67 -6.57 2.67
CA ILE A 54 -2.19 -7.68 1.85
C ILE A 54 -1.98 -9.03 2.53
N ARG A 55 -0.79 -9.26 3.12
CA ARG A 55 -0.47 -10.53 3.80
C ARG A 55 -1.31 -10.79 5.05
N ARG A 56 -1.68 -9.74 5.77
CA ARG A 56 -2.44 -9.84 7.02
C ARG A 56 -3.96 -9.95 6.78
N ASP A 57 -4.41 -9.83 5.53
CA ASP A 57 -5.83 -9.84 5.13
C ASP A 57 -6.67 -8.85 5.94
N ASP A 58 -6.04 -7.76 6.40
CA ASP A 58 -6.63 -6.82 7.36
C ASP A 58 -7.46 -5.74 6.65
N PHE A 59 -8.20 -6.13 5.61
CA PHE A 59 -9.18 -5.27 4.92
C PHE A 59 -10.47 -5.11 5.74
N SER A 60 -10.46 -5.53 7.01
CA SER A 60 -11.63 -5.62 7.86
C SER A 60 -12.22 -4.26 8.22
N LYS A 61 -11.47 -3.16 8.13
CA LYS A 61 -11.99 -1.80 8.33
C LYS A 61 -11.22 -0.81 7.48
N GLN A 62 -11.88 0.31 7.25
CA GLN A 62 -11.40 1.53 6.61
C GLN A 62 -10.25 2.20 7.41
N ASP A 63 -9.22 1.45 7.82
CA ASP A 63 -8.06 1.98 8.52
C ASP A 63 -7.07 2.53 7.48
N LEU A 64 -7.52 3.66 6.93
CA LEU A 64 -6.77 4.82 6.46
C LEU A 64 -5.24 4.61 6.35
N PRO A 65 -4.66 4.65 5.13
CA PRO A 65 -3.28 5.04 4.96
C PRO A 65 -3.21 6.55 5.19
N LEU A 66 -3.27 6.95 6.45
CA LEU A 66 -2.83 8.25 6.89
C LEU A 66 -1.44 8.03 7.48
N GLU A 67 -0.51 8.85 7.04
CA GLU A 67 0.78 9.18 7.65
C GLU A 67 0.59 9.64 9.12
N VAL A 68 0.00 8.79 9.98
CA VAL A 68 -0.37 9.01 11.39
C VAL A 68 -0.33 7.67 12.15
N VAL A 69 0.81 6.97 12.09
CA VAL A 69 1.33 6.26 13.26
C VAL A 69 2.85 6.50 13.30
N GLU A 70 3.27 7.76 13.19
CA GLU A 70 4.53 8.18 13.78
C GLU A 70 4.25 8.55 15.25
N ASN A 71 4.87 7.79 16.16
CA ASN A 71 5.00 7.98 17.61
C ASN A 71 3.86 7.52 18.54
N ILE A 72 4.07 6.34 19.15
CA ILE A 72 3.91 6.13 20.60
C ILE A 72 5.16 5.42 21.12
#